data_AF-A0A4S8RQH0-F1
#
_entry.id   AF-A0A4S8RQH0-F1
#
_cell.length_a   1.000
_cell.length_b   1.000
_cell.length_c   1.000
_cell.angle_alpha   90.00
_cell.angle_beta   90.00
_cell.angle_gamma   90.00
#
_symmetry.space_group_name_H-M   'P 1'
#
loop_
_entity.id
_entity.type
_entity.pdbx_description
1 polymer ?
#
loop_
_entity_poly.entity_id
_entity_poly.type
_entity_poly.pdbx_seq_one_letter_code
_entity_poly.pdbx_strand_id
1 'polypeptide(L)'
;MGKTWKAEGTWGDGSKFQQEITFTYDLGSSLVITESKGFTNQEQTTFGPRNHGIRKYDPQNQTIVFWEFDVFGGVTQGTVTQKGKDIIYTYDYGGTQVTDYWEYVDANTYNFTVGSYNDGGWAQTYLQTQFKADSLNFGFTFDHYSLIVTKLMETGDFYRDVFGLTEIPHPDKAPGFRWFQIQGNSQLHLIKKDVDVIVKHKRMHLSLSTQNLEGFIEHLLAKDIDFYDWPGNKSSITDRSDGVKQIYIQDPEGYWIEINTVKH
;
A
#
# COMPACT_ATOMS: atom_id res chain seq x y z
N MET A 1 11.10 -5.76 7.07
CA MET A 1 10.72 -5.40 5.69
C MET A 1 9.37 -4.72 5.68
N GLY A 2 9.17 -3.73 4.80
CA GLY A 2 7.86 -3.12 4.54
C GLY A 2 7.30 -2.19 5.62
N LYS A 3 8.10 -1.87 6.64
CA LYS A 3 7.74 -0.94 7.72
C LYS A 3 8.67 0.25 7.73
N THR A 4 8.15 1.39 8.17
CA THR A 4 8.97 2.53 8.58
C THR A 4 9.22 2.42 10.08
N TRP A 5 10.48 2.24 10.46
CA TRP A 5 10.92 2.19 11.84
C TRP A 5 11.41 3.56 12.27
N LYS A 6 11.01 4.02 13.45
CA LYS A 6 11.38 5.34 13.98
C LYS A 6 12.02 5.21 15.34
N ALA A 7 13.07 5.99 15.58
CA ALA A 7 13.74 6.07 16.87
C ALA A 7 14.23 7.50 17.13
N GLU A 8 14.23 7.87 18.42
CA GLU A 8 14.78 9.11 18.94
C GLU A 8 15.64 8.81 20.16
N GLY A 9 16.69 9.59 20.38
CA GLY A 9 17.60 9.35 21.49
C GLY A 9 18.66 10.44 21.63
N THR A 10 19.70 10.12 22.39
CA THR A 10 20.84 11.01 22.63
C THR A 10 22.11 10.17 22.62
N TRP A 11 23.09 10.61 21.84
CA TRP A 11 24.41 9.99 21.81
C TRP A 11 25.17 10.26 23.11
N GLY A 12 26.19 9.46 23.39
CA GLY A 12 27.03 9.61 24.59
C GLY A 12 27.74 10.96 24.70
N ASP A 13 27.90 11.69 23.60
CA ASP A 13 28.45 13.06 23.56
C ASP A 13 27.40 14.16 23.79
N GLY A 14 26.13 13.79 23.98
CA GLY A 14 25.00 14.70 24.20
C GLY A 14 24.30 15.17 22.92
N SER A 15 24.80 14.84 21.73
CA SER A 15 24.13 15.17 20.46
C SER A 15 22.84 14.36 20.29
N LYS A 16 21.86 14.93 19.56
CA LYS A 16 20.55 14.29 19.37
C LYS A 16 20.64 13.15 18.36
N PHE A 17 19.83 12.13 18.57
CA PHE A 17 19.58 11.08 17.59
C PHE A 17 18.10 11.12 17.20
N GLN A 18 17.82 11.12 15.91
CA GLN A 18 16.49 10.92 15.36
C GLN A 18 16.65 10.24 14.02
N GLN A 19 15.92 9.14 13.81
CA GLN A 19 15.99 8.37 12.57
C GLN A 19 14.63 7.78 12.21
N GLU A 20 14.27 7.90 10.92
CA GLU A 20 13.29 7.01 10.28
C GLU A 20 14.04 6.09 9.33
N ILE A 21 13.73 4.80 9.28
CA ILE A 21 14.40 3.84 8.41
C ILE A 21 13.42 2.82 7.83
N THR A 22 13.52 2.58 6.52
CA THR A 22 12.72 1.61 5.77
C THR A 22 13.63 0.56 5.16
N PHE A 23 13.07 -0.65 4.96
CA PHE A 23 13.75 -1.75 4.30
C PHE A 23 12.82 -2.36 3.25
N THR A 24 13.27 -2.38 2.01
CA THR A 24 12.54 -2.90 0.84
C THR A 24 13.37 -3.94 0.10
N TYR A 25 12.71 -4.95 -0.46
CA TYR A 25 13.40 -5.90 -1.33
C TYR A 25 13.56 -5.28 -2.72
N ASP A 26 14.67 -5.58 -3.36
CA ASP A 26 14.93 -5.22 -4.75
C ASP A 26 15.63 -6.36 -5.49
N LEU A 27 15.73 -6.26 -6.82
CA LEU A 27 16.34 -7.23 -7.71
C LEU A 27 15.82 -8.66 -7.46
N GLY A 28 14.49 -8.83 -7.42
CA GLY A 28 13.89 -10.15 -7.19
C GLY A 28 14.13 -10.69 -5.77
N SER A 29 14.26 -9.82 -4.78
CA SER A 29 14.60 -10.16 -3.39
C SER A 29 16.05 -10.63 -3.17
N SER A 30 16.94 -10.42 -4.14
CA SER A 30 18.37 -10.68 -3.95
C SER A 30 19.11 -9.53 -3.27
N LEU A 31 18.50 -8.34 -3.22
CA LEU A 31 18.99 -7.18 -2.48
C LEU A 31 17.96 -6.70 -1.46
N VAL A 32 18.45 -6.11 -0.38
CA VAL A 32 17.65 -5.27 0.52
C VAL A 32 18.16 -3.84 0.39
N ILE A 33 17.27 -2.95 -0.03
CA ILE A 33 17.50 -1.51 -0.04
C ILE A 33 17.06 -0.94 1.30
N THR A 34 17.88 -0.04 1.83
CA THR A 34 17.64 0.68 3.07
C THR A 34 17.62 2.16 2.75
N GLU A 35 16.59 2.86 3.20
CA GLU A 35 16.53 4.31 3.12
C GLU A 35 16.30 4.86 4.51
N SER A 36 17.05 5.89 4.87
CA SER A 36 16.90 6.53 6.17
C SER A 36 16.71 8.04 6.06
N LYS A 37 15.94 8.58 6.99
CA LYS A 37 15.89 10.01 7.28
C LYS A 37 16.53 10.29 8.64
N GLY A 38 17.16 11.43 8.76
CA GLY A 38 17.91 11.88 9.93
C GLY A 38 18.28 13.35 9.82
N PHE A 39 19.15 13.83 10.71
CA PHE A 39 19.68 15.19 10.63
C PHE A 39 20.65 15.36 9.45
N THR A 40 20.31 16.22 8.50
CA THR A 40 21.08 16.45 7.26
C THR A 40 22.07 17.61 7.35
N ASN A 41 22.22 18.21 8.54
CA ASN A 41 23.19 19.25 8.83
C ASN A 41 23.80 19.06 10.22
N GLN A 42 25.00 19.60 10.43
CA GLN A 42 25.77 19.41 11.67
C GLN A 42 25.09 20.03 12.90
N GLU A 43 24.32 21.10 12.71
CA GLU A 43 23.58 21.77 13.79
C GLU A 43 22.33 21.01 14.25
N GLN A 44 21.97 19.91 13.57
CA GLN A 44 20.80 19.08 13.89
C GLN A 44 19.47 19.84 13.89
N THR A 45 19.29 20.73 12.91
CA THR A 45 18.07 21.55 12.76
C THR A 45 17.22 21.16 11.56
N THR A 46 17.77 20.41 10.60
CA THR A 46 17.08 19.97 9.37
C THR A 46 16.95 18.46 9.36
N PHE A 47 15.71 17.96 9.22
CA PHE A 47 15.40 16.54 9.14
C PHE A 47 15.00 16.16 7.71
N GLY A 48 15.63 15.14 7.13
CA GLY A 48 15.40 14.74 5.75
C GLY A 48 16.15 13.46 5.36
N PRO A 49 16.16 13.08 4.06
CA PRO A 49 16.90 11.92 3.58
C PRO A 49 18.37 11.98 3.99
N ARG A 50 18.83 10.98 4.75
CA ARG A 50 20.14 10.99 5.42
C ARG A 50 21.09 9.92 4.90
N ASN A 51 20.58 8.71 4.66
CA ASN A 51 21.35 7.64 4.05
C ASN A 51 20.54 6.83 3.03
N HIS A 52 21.26 6.26 2.06
CA HIS A 52 20.78 5.23 1.17
C HIS A 52 21.72 4.04 1.29
N GLY A 53 21.19 2.83 1.42
CA GLY A 53 22.00 1.66 1.73
C GLY A 53 21.56 0.41 0.97
N ILE A 54 22.52 -0.49 0.80
CA ILE A 54 22.37 -1.73 0.04
C ILE A 54 22.90 -2.87 0.89
N ARG A 55 22.10 -3.94 1.06
CA ARG A 55 22.48 -5.18 1.74
C ARG A 55 22.42 -6.31 0.73
N LYS A 56 23.45 -7.15 0.71
CA LYS A 56 23.55 -8.31 -0.19
C LYS A 56 24.06 -9.52 0.57
N TYR A 57 23.46 -10.68 0.33
CA TYR A 57 23.98 -11.94 0.86
C TYR A 57 25.29 -12.31 0.17
N ASP A 58 26.33 -12.56 0.96
CA ASP A 58 27.59 -13.13 0.54
C ASP A 58 27.61 -14.64 0.85
N PRO A 59 27.51 -15.50 -0.19
CA PRO A 59 27.47 -16.94 0.01
C PRO A 59 28.80 -17.53 0.47
N GLN A 60 29.93 -16.85 0.26
CA GLN A 60 31.25 -17.38 0.65
C GLN A 60 31.42 -17.33 2.17
N ASN A 61 31.06 -16.19 2.75
CA ASN A 61 31.17 -15.95 4.20
C ASN A 61 29.86 -16.23 4.96
N GLN A 62 28.82 -16.68 4.25
CA GLN A 62 27.49 -16.96 4.78
C GLN A 62 26.91 -15.80 5.62
N THR A 63 27.19 -14.58 5.20
CA THR A 63 26.81 -13.35 5.91
C THR A 63 26.15 -12.37 4.95
N ILE A 64 25.51 -11.34 5.48
CA ILE A 64 25.06 -10.21 4.66
C ILE A 64 26.15 -9.15 4.73
N VAL A 65 26.58 -8.63 3.58
CA VAL A 65 27.44 -7.45 3.49
C VAL A 65 26.55 -6.25 3.22
N PHE A 66 26.86 -5.11 3.85
CA PHE A 66 26.12 -3.88 3.64
C PHE A 66 27.03 -2.71 3.27
N TRP A 67 26.45 -1.77 2.54
CA TRP A 67 26.98 -0.44 2.28
C TRP A 67 25.91 0.58 2.64
N GLU A 68 26.32 1.65 3.30
CA GLU A 68 25.46 2.76 3.69
C GLU A 68 26.11 4.06 3.20
N PHE A 69 25.46 4.74 2.27
CA PHE A 69 25.93 5.97 1.64
C PHE A 69 25.21 7.14 2.29
N ASP A 70 25.96 8.07 2.83
CA ASP A 70 25.42 9.14 3.66
C ASP A 70 25.45 10.49 2.91
N VAL A 71 24.52 11.41 3.23
CA VAL A 71 24.36 12.71 2.54
C VAL A 71 25.62 13.61 2.56
N PHE A 72 26.58 13.36 3.46
CA PHE A 72 27.86 14.06 3.52
C PHE A 72 28.96 13.40 2.68
N GLY A 73 28.62 12.37 1.90
CA GLY A 73 29.54 11.65 1.01
C GLY A 73 30.33 10.52 1.68
N GLY A 74 30.04 10.22 2.94
CA GLY A 74 30.62 9.08 3.65
C GLY A 74 30.01 7.75 3.19
N VAL A 75 30.80 6.69 3.29
CA VAL A 75 30.36 5.32 3.05
C VAL A 75 30.77 4.46 4.23
N THR A 76 29.77 3.90 4.91
CA THR A 76 29.97 2.88 5.94
C THR A 76 29.73 1.51 5.31
N GLN A 77 30.63 0.57 5.54
CA GLN A 77 30.47 -0.80 5.07
C GLN A 77 30.80 -1.80 6.18
N GLY A 78 30.15 -2.96 6.14
CA GLY A 78 30.37 -3.98 7.13
C GLY A 78 29.54 -5.22 6.85
N THR A 79 29.29 -5.98 7.92
CA THR A 79 28.51 -7.22 7.85
C THR A 79 27.29 -7.14 8.75
N VAL A 80 26.28 -7.94 8.41
CA VAL A 80 25.07 -8.14 9.20
C VAL A 80 24.94 -9.61 9.50
N THR A 81 24.83 -9.93 10.78
CA THR A 81 24.58 -11.28 11.29
C THR A 81 23.25 -11.31 12.03
N GLN A 82 22.73 -12.52 12.27
CA GLN A 82 21.45 -12.72 12.92
C GLN A 82 21.58 -13.70 14.08
N LYS A 83 20.97 -13.37 15.23
CA LYS A 83 20.88 -14.25 16.40
C LYS A 83 19.42 -14.42 16.78
N GLY A 84 18.79 -15.50 16.31
CA GLY A 84 17.34 -15.65 16.42
C GLY A 84 16.63 -14.57 15.59
N LYS A 85 15.92 -13.65 16.25
CA LYS A 85 15.30 -12.49 15.59
C LYS A 85 16.12 -11.20 15.71
N ASP A 86 17.20 -11.21 16.47
CA ASP A 86 18.09 -10.07 16.61
C ASP A 86 18.89 -9.86 15.32
N ILE A 87 19.16 -8.59 14.99
CA ILE A 87 19.96 -8.21 13.82
C ILE A 87 21.17 -7.43 14.33
N ILE A 88 22.36 -7.85 13.93
CA ILE A 88 23.62 -7.32 14.46
C ILE A 88 24.47 -6.85 13.28
N TYR A 89 24.65 -5.54 13.18
CA TYR A 89 25.54 -4.92 12.21
C TYR A 89 26.91 -4.70 12.86
N THR A 90 27.99 -5.02 12.14
CA THR A 90 29.36 -4.78 12.59
C THR A 90 30.17 -4.15 11.47
N TYR A 91 30.83 -3.03 11.77
CA TYR A 91 31.59 -2.23 10.81
C TYR A 91 32.74 -1.49 11.49
N ASP A 92 33.71 -1.06 10.69
CA ASP A 92 34.76 -0.14 11.15
C ASP A 92 34.26 1.30 11.03
N TYR A 93 34.48 2.10 12.07
CA TYR A 93 34.23 3.52 12.06
C TYR A 93 35.39 4.25 12.74
N GLY A 94 36.20 4.97 11.95
CA GLY A 94 37.37 5.68 12.46
C GLY A 94 38.43 4.75 13.07
N GLY A 95 38.58 3.51 12.55
CA GLY A 95 39.52 2.52 13.06
C GLY A 95 39.07 1.78 14.32
N THR A 96 37.83 2.01 14.76
CA THR A 96 37.20 1.29 15.87
C THR A 96 36.09 0.40 15.31
N GLN A 97 36.03 -0.85 15.77
CA GLN A 97 34.93 -1.74 15.45
C GLN A 97 33.68 -1.33 16.24
N VAL A 98 32.62 -0.98 15.52
CA VAL A 98 31.33 -0.56 16.08
C VAL A 98 30.28 -1.62 15.76
N THR A 99 29.36 -1.80 16.70
CA THR A 99 28.22 -2.70 16.59
C THR A 99 26.91 -1.95 16.76
N ASP A 100 26.01 -2.16 15.81
CA ASP A 100 24.63 -1.72 15.78
C ASP A 100 23.76 -2.95 16.07
N TYR A 101 23.33 -3.10 17.32
CA TYR A 101 22.58 -4.28 17.78
C TYR A 101 21.09 -3.94 17.87
N TRP A 102 20.29 -4.59 17.04
CA TRP A 102 18.84 -4.57 17.04
C TRP A 102 18.32 -5.82 17.75
N GLU A 103 18.06 -5.70 19.05
CA GLU A 103 17.53 -6.77 19.89
C GLU A 103 16.00 -6.82 19.74
N TYR A 104 15.48 -7.98 19.35
CA TYR A 104 14.07 -8.17 19.08
C TYR A 104 13.24 -8.13 20.36
N VAL A 105 12.23 -7.26 20.40
CA VAL A 105 11.23 -7.22 21.49
C VAL A 105 9.92 -7.83 21.00
N ASP A 106 9.37 -7.28 19.91
CA ASP A 106 8.15 -7.77 19.28
C ASP A 106 8.12 -7.40 17.78
N ALA A 107 7.01 -7.71 17.09
CA ALA A 107 6.89 -7.47 15.65
C ALA A 107 7.09 -6.00 15.22
N ASN A 108 6.89 -5.04 16.11
CA ASN A 108 6.94 -3.60 15.87
C ASN A 108 7.97 -2.88 16.74
N THR A 109 8.79 -3.60 17.52
CA THR A 109 9.75 -2.99 18.44
C THR A 109 11.08 -3.75 18.41
N TYR A 110 12.17 -3.00 18.24
CA TYR A 110 13.54 -3.44 18.54
C TYR A 110 14.17 -2.50 19.57
N ASN A 111 14.82 -3.06 20.58
CA ASN A 111 15.83 -2.31 21.33
C ASN A 111 17.03 -2.12 20.42
N PHE A 112 17.54 -0.90 20.34
CA PHE A 112 18.66 -0.55 19.48
C PHE A 112 19.80 0.02 20.31
N THR A 113 20.96 -0.63 20.25
CA THR A 113 22.17 -0.19 20.94
C THR A 113 23.31 -0.07 19.95
N VAL A 114 24.02 1.06 20.00
CA VAL A 114 25.26 1.30 19.25
C VAL A 114 26.42 1.32 20.24
N GLY A 115 27.50 0.60 19.95
CA GLY A 115 28.59 0.46 20.91
C GLY A 115 29.74 -0.43 20.43
N SER A 116 30.75 -0.56 21.30
CA SER A 116 31.78 -1.60 21.18
C SER A 116 31.28 -2.87 21.88
N TYR A 117 31.08 -3.94 21.11
CA TYR A 117 30.54 -5.20 21.59
C TYR A 117 31.56 -6.32 21.41
N ASN A 118 32.04 -6.87 22.52
CA ASN A 118 33.11 -7.88 22.57
C ASN A 118 32.65 -9.06 23.42
N ASP A 119 33.00 -10.28 23.02
CA ASP A 119 32.79 -11.51 23.80
C ASP A 119 31.35 -11.71 24.35
N GLY A 120 30.34 -11.23 23.61
CA GLY A 120 28.94 -11.36 24.01
C GLY A 120 28.44 -10.28 24.97
N GLY A 121 29.23 -9.22 25.22
CA GLY A 121 28.84 -8.09 26.08
C GLY A 121 29.27 -6.72 25.53
N TRP A 122 28.64 -5.66 26.05
CA TRP A 122 29.01 -4.28 25.73
C TRP A 122 30.24 -3.87 26.52
N ALA A 123 31.34 -3.58 25.83
CA ALA A 123 32.50 -2.92 26.42
C ALA A 123 32.22 -1.41 26.63
N GLN A 124 31.47 -0.81 25.70
CA GLN A 124 31.01 0.57 25.79
C GLN A 124 29.75 0.77 24.94
N THR A 125 28.80 1.55 25.44
CA THR A 125 27.59 1.95 24.69
C THR A 125 27.67 3.44 24.32
N TYR A 126 27.38 3.75 23.07
CA TYR A 126 27.33 5.11 22.52
C TYR A 126 25.91 5.64 22.38
N LEU A 127 24.94 4.75 22.14
CA LEU A 127 23.51 5.08 22.05
C LEU A 127 22.69 3.88 22.51
N GLN A 128 21.60 4.17 23.23
CA GLN A 128 20.54 3.21 23.49
C GLN A 128 19.19 3.87 23.21
N THR A 129 18.38 3.25 22.38
CA THR A 129 17.03 3.71 22.02
C THR A 129 16.16 2.51 21.60
N GLN A 130 14.95 2.77 21.13
CA GLN A 130 14.07 1.77 20.53
C GLN A 130 13.61 2.22 19.16
N PHE A 131 13.77 1.34 18.17
CA PHE A 131 13.07 1.47 16.92
C PHE A 131 11.67 0.91 17.04
N LYS A 132 10.68 1.74 16.74
CA LYS A 132 9.27 1.34 16.69
C LYS A 132 8.72 1.53 15.28
N ALA A 133 8.02 0.52 14.79
CA ALA A 133 7.26 0.63 13.56
C ALA A 133 5.78 0.90 13.86
N ASP A 134 5.14 1.67 12.98
CA ASP A 134 3.69 1.83 13.02
C ASP A 134 3.02 0.44 12.90
N SER A 135 1.98 0.22 13.71
CA SER A 135 1.44 -1.12 14.00
C SER A 135 0.63 -1.76 12.86
N LEU A 136 0.37 -1.02 11.76
CA LEU A 136 -0.39 -1.48 10.61
C LEU A 136 0.56 -1.93 9.49
N ASN A 137 0.86 -3.23 9.46
CA ASN A 137 1.69 -3.86 8.43
C ASN A 137 0.85 -4.56 7.35
N PHE A 138 -0.29 -3.97 6.99
CA PHE A 138 -1.14 -4.43 5.90
C PHE A 138 -1.83 -3.24 5.25
N GLY A 139 -2.09 -3.35 3.95
CA GLY A 139 -2.90 -2.42 3.17
C GLY A 139 -3.90 -3.19 2.33
N PHE A 140 -4.89 -2.50 1.81
CA PHE A 140 -5.89 -3.09 0.92
C PHE A 140 -5.93 -2.30 -0.38
N THR A 141 -5.96 -3.01 -1.49
CA THR A 141 -6.40 -2.49 -2.79
C THR A 141 -7.78 -3.04 -3.07
N PHE A 142 -8.64 -2.26 -3.70
CA PHE A 142 -9.93 -2.78 -4.14
C PHE A 142 -9.69 -3.86 -5.21
N ASP A 143 -10.32 -5.03 -5.02
CA ASP A 143 -10.16 -6.18 -5.91
C ASP A 143 -11.41 -6.40 -6.76
N HIS A 144 -12.56 -6.68 -6.13
CA HIS A 144 -13.81 -6.87 -6.87
C HIS A 144 -15.06 -6.50 -6.06
N TYR A 145 -16.14 -6.21 -6.79
CA TYR A 145 -17.51 -6.16 -6.28
C TYR A 145 -18.33 -7.32 -6.86
N SER A 146 -19.20 -7.94 -6.07
CA SER A 146 -20.00 -9.09 -6.52
C SER A 146 -21.49 -8.82 -6.44
N LEU A 147 -22.22 -9.21 -7.50
CA LEU A 147 -23.67 -9.12 -7.60
C LEU A 147 -24.26 -10.51 -7.81
N ILE A 148 -25.30 -10.83 -7.03
CA ILE A 148 -26.11 -12.03 -7.24
C ILE A 148 -27.18 -11.71 -8.27
N VAL A 149 -27.23 -12.49 -9.35
CA VAL A 149 -28.13 -12.27 -10.48
C VAL A 149 -28.93 -13.55 -10.76
N THR A 150 -30.17 -13.41 -11.20
CA THR A 150 -30.98 -14.53 -11.71
C THR A 150 -30.92 -14.58 -13.24
N LYS A 151 -30.74 -13.42 -13.88
CA LYS A 151 -30.71 -13.23 -15.33
C LYS A 151 -29.29 -12.93 -15.84
N LEU A 152 -28.36 -13.84 -15.58
CA LEU A 152 -26.92 -13.66 -15.85
C LEU A 152 -26.57 -13.12 -17.25
N MET A 153 -27.22 -13.62 -18.30
CA MET A 153 -26.92 -13.19 -19.67
C MET A 153 -27.39 -11.76 -19.92
N GLU A 154 -28.64 -11.44 -19.56
CA GLU A 154 -29.23 -10.11 -19.72
C GLU A 154 -28.44 -9.06 -18.92
N THR A 155 -28.15 -9.34 -17.65
CA THR A 155 -27.40 -8.43 -16.77
C THR A 155 -25.95 -8.26 -17.24
N GLY A 156 -25.29 -9.34 -17.67
CA GLY A 156 -23.94 -9.22 -18.21
C GLY A 156 -23.87 -8.46 -19.55
N ASP A 157 -24.89 -8.61 -20.40
CA ASP A 157 -24.97 -7.86 -21.66
C ASP A 157 -25.20 -6.37 -21.41
N PHE A 158 -25.96 -6.02 -20.37
CA PHE A 158 -26.09 -4.64 -19.91
C PHE A 158 -24.72 -4.03 -19.52
N TYR A 159 -23.93 -4.70 -18.68
CA TYR A 159 -22.61 -4.18 -18.29
C TYR A 159 -21.62 -4.11 -19.47
N ARG A 160 -21.69 -5.04 -20.42
CA ARG A 160 -20.89 -4.97 -21.65
C ARG A 160 -21.33 -3.82 -22.56
N ASP A 161 -22.62 -3.68 -22.82
CA ASP A 161 -23.12 -2.84 -23.92
C ASP A 161 -23.48 -1.42 -23.50
N VAL A 162 -23.76 -1.19 -22.20
CA VAL A 162 -24.07 0.13 -21.64
C VAL A 162 -22.83 0.77 -21.01
N PHE A 163 -22.03 -0.01 -20.28
CA PHE A 163 -20.82 0.49 -19.61
C PHE A 163 -19.54 0.24 -20.42
N GLY A 164 -19.59 -0.57 -21.48
CA GLY A 164 -18.40 -0.89 -22.27
C GLY A 164 -17.38 -1.75 -21.51
N LEU A 165 -17.78 -2.43 -20.43
CA LEU A 165 -16.85 -3.21 -19.62
C LEU A 165 -16.36 -4.45 -20.38
N THR A 166 -15.08 -4.74 -20.25
CA THR A 166 -14.47 -5.92 -20.88
C THR A 166 -14.74 -7.17 -20.04
N GLU A 167 -15.37 -8.17 -20.64
CA GLU A 167 -15.58 -9.47 -19.99
C GLU A 167 -14.26 -10.24 -19.89
N ILE A 168 -14.01 -10.81 -18.71
CA ILE A 168 -12.81 -11.59 -18.38
C ILE A 168 -13.22 -13.01 -17.98
N PRO A 169 -12.39 -14.03 -18.27
CA PRO A 169 -12.73 -15.41 -17.97
C PRO A 169 -12.69 -15.67 -16.46
N HIS A 170 -13.68 -16.42 -15.95
CA HIS A 170 -13.58 -17.05 -14.63
C HIS A 170 -12.37 -18.00 -14.61
N PRO A 171 -11.55 -18.06 -13.51
CA PRO A 171 -10.35 -18.89 -13.43
C PRO A 171 -10.60 -20.35 -13.83
N ASP A 172 -11.66 -20.93 -13.29
CA ASP A 172 -12.05 -22.32 -13.56
C ASP A 172 -12.97 -22.49 -14.78
N LYS A 173 -13.31 -21.39 -15.48
CA LYS A 173 -14.31 -21.36 -16.58
C LYS A 173 -15.65 -22.03 -16.20
N ALA A 174 -16.00 -21.99 -14.92
CA ALA A 174 -17.25 -22.56 -14.41
C ALA A 174 -18.46 -21.82 -14.99
N PRO A 175 -19.57 -22.52 -15.28
CA PRO A 175 -20.81 -21.87 -15.69
C PRO A 175 -21.42 -21.08 -14.52
N GLY A 176 -22.30 -20.12 -14.83
CA GLY A 176 -22.99 -19.33 -13.81
C GLY A 176 -22.24 -18.06 -13.38
N PHE A 177 -21.14 -17.72 -14.03
CA PHE A 177 -20.37 -16.52 -13.76
C PHE A 177 -20.18 -15.69 -15.03
N ARG A 178 -20.23 -14.37 -14.89
CA ARG A 178 -19.72 -13.41 -15.88
C ARG A 178 -18.94 -12.35 -15.14
N TRP A 179 -17.65 -12.24 -15.41
CA TRP A 179 -16.76 -11.30 -14.73
C TRP A 179 -16.35 -10.19 -15.68
N PHE A 180 -16.26 -8.97 -15.18
CA PHE A 180 -15.94 -7.79 -15.97
C PHE A 180 -14.80 -7.00 -15.33
N GLN A 181 -13.88 -6.49 -16.15
CA GLN A 181 -12.85 -5.56 -15.72
C GLN A 181 -13.42 -4.14 -15.68
N ILE A 182 -13.30 -3.45 -14.54
CA ILE A 182 -13.70 -2.05 -14.38
C ILE A 182 -12.52 -1.13 -14.70
N GLN A 183 -11.41 -1.27 -13.97
CA GLN A 183 -10.19 -0.49 -14.17
C GLN A 183 -9.00 -1.21 -13.53
N GLY A 184 -7.88 -1.33 -14.25
CA GLY A 184 -6.70 -2.04 -13.73
C GLY A 184 -7.07 -3.47 -13.33
N ASN A 185 -6.83 -3.85 -12.08
CA ASN A 185 -7.19 -5.17 -11.56
C ASN A 185 -8.59 -5.23 -10.91
N SER A 186 -9.29 -4.10 -10.80
CA SER A 186 -10.61 -4.00 -10.19
C SER A 186 -11.70 -4.62 -11.07
N GLN A 187 -12.57 -5.44 -10.48
CA GLN A 187 -13.52 -6.26 -11.22
C GLN A 187 -14.96 -6.14 -10.70
N LEU A 188 -15.92 -6.50 -11.57
CA LEU A 188 -17.31 -6.78 -11.24
C LEU A 188 -17.59 -8.26 -11.51
N HIS A 189 -18.07 -8.99 -10.50
CA HIS A 189 -18.43 -10.40 -10.63
C HIS A 189 -19.95 -10.57 -10.59
N LEU A 190 -20.53 -11.05 -11.69
CA LEU A 190 -21.93 -11.48 -11.72
C LEU A 190 -22.00 -12.97 -11.42
N ILE A 191 -22.81 -13.33 -10.43
CA ILE A 191 -22.93 -14.71 -9.92
C ILE A 191 -24.39 -15.14 -10.05
N LYS A 192 -24.66 -16.14 -10.90
CA LYS A 192 -25.99 -16.70 -11.08
C LYS A 192 -26.38 -17.53 -9.87
N LYS A 193 -27.39 -17.10 -9.12
CA LYS A 193 -27.91 -17.87 -7.97
C LYS A 193 -29.36 -17.54 -7.68
N ASP A 194 -30.14 -18.59 -7.40
CA ASP A 194 -31.49 -18.44 -6.87
C ASP A 194 -31.39 -18.09 -5.37
N VAL A 195 -31.99 -16.97 -5.01
CA VAL A 195 -31.99 -16.42 -3.65
C VAL A 195 -33.35 -15.82 -3.33
N ASP A 196 -33.66 -15.69 -2.05
CA ASP A 196 -34.82 -14.93 -1.58
C ASP A 196 -34.71 -13.46 -2.00
N VAL A 197 -35.82 -12.72 -1.88
CA VAL A 197 -35.91 -11.32 -2.30
C VAL A 197 -34.79 -10.48 -1.68
N ILE A 198 -33.86 -9.99 -2.52
CA ILE A 198 -32.85 -9.02 -2.12
C ILE A 198 -33.40 -7.62 -2.34
N VAL A 199 -33.56 -6.85 -1.27
CA VAL A 199 -33.97 -5.45 -1.33
C VAL A 199 -32.86 -4.60 -1.96
N LYS A 200 -33.10 -4.04 -3.16
CA LYS A 200 -32.16 -3.17 -3.88
C LYS A 200 -32.33 -1.71 -3.49
N HIS A 201 -31.87 -1.36 -2.30
CA HIS A 201 -31.95 0.04 -1.85
C HIS A 201 -30.93 0.90 -2.60
N LYS A 202 -31.30 2.08 -3.09
CA LYS A 202 -30.40 3.00 -3.82
C LYS A 202 -29.14 3.42 -3.06
N ARG A 203 -29.17 3.33 -1.73
CA ARG A 203 -27.99 3.53 -0.86
C ARG A 203 -26.94 2.40 -0.97
N MET A 204 -27.33 1.25 -1.50
CA MET A 204 -26.47 0.13 -1.82
C MET A 204 -26.25 0.15 -3.33
N HIS A 205 -25.23 0.88 -3.76
CA HIS A 205 -24.91 1.02 -5.17
C HIS A 205 -23.42 0.78 -5.44
N LEU A 206 -23.14 0.30 -6.64
CA LEU A 206 -21.81 0.39 -7.23
C LEU A 206 -21.60 1.84 -7.67
N SER A 207 -20.53 2.51 -7.23
CA SER A 207 -20.21 3.88 -7.65
C SER A 207 -19.02 3.88 -8.59
N LEU A 208 -19.18 4.50 -9.76
CA LEU A 208 -18.17 4.61 -10.81
C LEU A 208 -17.93 6.08 -11.15
N SER A 209 -16.67 6.51 -11.20
CA SER A 209 -16.30 7.84 -11.68
C SER A 209 -16.06 7.83 -13.18
N THR A 210 -16.52 8.85 -13.89
CA THR A 210 -16.23 9.06 -15.32
C THR A 210 -15.67 10.45 -15.56
N GLN A 211 -14.74 10.55 -16.51
CA GLN A 211 -14.20 11.81 -17.03
C GLN A 211 -15.17 12.52 -17.98
N ASN A 212 -16.25 11.88 -18.42
CA ASN A 212 -17.22 12.42 -19.36
C ASN A 212 -18.64 11.97 -18.98
N LEU A 213 -19.24 12.64 -18.00
CA LEU A 213 -20.59 12.33 -17.53
C LEU A 213 -21.64 12.69 -18.58
N GLU A 214 -21.47 13.82 -19.27
CA GLU A 214 -22.37 14.30 -20.30
C GLU A 214 -22.47 13.31 -21.47
N GLY A 215 -21.34 12.82 -21.98
CA GLY A 215 -21.34 11.79 -23.03
C GLY A 215 -21.96 10.47 -22.58
N PHE A 216 -21.82 10.10 -21.30
CA PHE A 216 -22.51 8.92 -20.77
C PHE A 216 -24.03 9.13 -20.68
N ILE A 217 -24.48 10.32 -20.28
CA ILE A 217 -25.92 10.67 -20.28
C ILE A 217 -26.49 10.61 -21.70
N GLU A 218 -25.81 11.18 -22.69
CA GLU A 218 -26.23 11.09 -24.10
C GLU A 218 -26.32 9.63 -24.58
N HIS A 219 -25.36 8.80 -24.18
CA HIS A 219 -25.37 7.36 -24.47
C HIS A 219 -26.58 6.64 -23.85
N LEU A 220 -26.92 6.93 -22.59
CA LEU A 220 -28.10 6.38 -21.93
C LEU A 220 -29.39 6.79 -22.63
N LEU A 221 -29.52 8.07 -22.99
CA LEU A 221 -30.69 8.59 -23.72
C LEU A 221 -30.85 7.92 -25.10
N ALA A 222 -29.74 7.72 -25.83
CA ALA A 222 -29.77 7.03 -27.13
C ALA A 222 -30.19 5.55 -27.03
N LYS A 223 -30.01 4.94 -25.86
CA LYS A 223 -30.41 3.56 -25.55
C LYS A 223 -31.76 3.46 -24.85
N ASP A 224 -32.47 4.58 -24.64
CA ASP A 224 -33.72 4.65 -23.88
C ASP A 224 -33.59 4.09 -22.44
N ILE A 225 -32.47 4.41 -21.78
CA ILE A 225 -32.19 4.02 -20.39
C ILE A 225 -32.45 5.19 -19.46
N ASP A 226 -33.32 4.95 -18.48
CA ASP A 226 -33.63 5.92 -17.44
C ASP A 226 -32.46 6.14 -16.48
N PHE A 227 -32.25 7.40 -16.12
CA PHE A 227 -31.36 7.80 -15.02
C PHE A 227 -32.08 8.79 -14.10
N TYR A 228 -31.57 8.92 -12.88
CA TYR A 228 -32.20 9.69 -11.82
C TYR A 228 -31.18 10.51 -11.04
N ASP A 229 -31.61 11.65 -10.50
CA ASP A 229 -30.86 12.33 -9.45
C ASP A 229 -31.00 11.58 -8.11
N TRP A 230 -30.34 12.02 -7.04
CA TRP A 230 -30.40 11.40 -5.72
C TRP A 230 -31.83 11.32 -5.16
N PRO A 231 -32.63 12.41 -5.12
CA PRO A 231 -34.05 12.37 -4.76
C PRO A 231 -34.91 11.37 -5.54
N GLY A 232 -34.52 11.02 -6.77
CA GLY A 232 -35.25 10.09 -7.63
C GLY A 232 -36.04 10.78 -8.75
N ASN A 233 -35.77 12.04 -9.03
CA ASN A 233 -36.31 12.73 -10.19
C ASN A 233 -35.69 12.14 -11.45
N LYS A 234 -36.54 11.68 -12.37
CA LYS A 234 -36.13 11.09 -13.65
C LYS A 234 -35.43 12.13 -14.53
N SER A 235 -34.44 11.67 -15.29
CA SER A 235 -33.63 12.47 -16.23
C SER A 235 -33.03 13.73 -15.61
N SER A 236 -32.67 13.65 -14.32
CA SER A 236 -32.12 14.76 -13.53
C SER A 236 -30.73 14.43 -12.99
N ILE A 237 -29.92 15.45 -12.75
CA ILE A 237 -28.54 15.33 -12.23
C ILE A 237 -28.51 15.90 -10.81
N THR A 238 -27.76 15.24 -9.91
CA THR A 238 -27.46 15.83 -8.59
C THR A 238 -26.19 16.65 -8.66
N ASP A 239 -26.30 17.95 -8.37
CA ASP A 239 -25.17 18.83 -8.09
C ASP A 239 -24.84 18.80 -6.60
N ARG A 240 -23.64 18.30 -6.26
CA ARG A 240 -23.16 18.27 -4.87
C ARG A 240 -22.45 19.56 -4.51
N SER A 241 -22.42 19.85 -3.21
CA SER A 241 -21.74 21.04 -2.66
C SER A 241 -20.21 21.04 -2.87
N ASP A 242 -19.61 19.88 -3.12
CA ASP A 242 -18.18 19.72 -3.42
C ASP A 242 -17.86 19.84 -4.93
N GLY A 243 -18.84 20.23 -5.75
CA GLY A 243 -18.68 20.40 -7.19
C GLY A 243 -18.76 19.11 -8.00
N VAL A 244 -19.00 17.96 -7.36
CA VAL A 244 -19.22 16.68 -8.03
C VAL A 244 -20.65 16.61 -8.58
N LYS A 245 -20.78 16.16 -9.83
CA LYS A 245 -22.08 15.80 -10.42
C LYS A 245 -22.27 14.29 -10.33
N GLN A 246 -23.49 13.83 -10.11
CA GLN A 246 -23.81 12.40 -10.08
C GLN A 246 -25.22 12.10 -10.59
N ILE A 247 -25.35 10.93 -11.22
CA ILE A 247 -26.62 10.31 -11.64
C ILE A 247 -26.67 8.88 -11.12
N TYR A 248 -27.87 8.30 -11.13
CA TYR A 248 -28.10 6.92 -10.71
C TYR A 248 -28.92 6.18 -11.77
N ILE A 249 -28.52 4.95 -12.10
CA ILE A 249 -29.27 4.06 -12.99
C ILE A 249 -29.47 2.70 -12.33
N GLN A 250 -30.40 1.91 -12.86
CA GLN A 250 -30.59 0.52 -12.44
C GLN A 250 -30.13 -0.44 -13.54
N ASP A 251 -29.51 -1.56 -13.14
CA ASP A 251 -29.31 -2.70 -14.03
C ASP A 251 -30.64 -3.46 -14.27
N PRO A 252 -30.66 -4.48 -15.15
CA PRO A 252 -31.86 -5.26 -15.45
C PRO A 252 -32.51 -5.97 -14.25
N GLU A 253 -31.82 -6.10 -13.12
CA GLU A 253 -32.31 -6.71 -11.88
C GLU A 253 -32.48 -5.69 -10.74
N GLY A 254 -32.45 -4.40 -11.07
CA GLY A 254 -32.74 -3.30 -10.16
C GLY A 254 -31.59 -2.89 -9.24
N TYR A 255 -30.39 -3.44 -9.41
CA TYR A 255 -29.21 -2.95 -8.68
C TYR A 255 -28.89 -1.53 -9.10
N TRP A 256 -28.61 -0.67 -8.12
CA TRP A 256 -28.29 0.72 -8.38
C TRP A 256 -26.81 0.89 -8.72
N ILE A 257 -26.55 1.71 -9.73
CA ILE A 257 -25.21 2.15 -10.12
C ILE A 257 -25.20 3.68 -10.09
N GLU A 258 -24.27 4.25 -9.33
CA GLU A 258 -23.96 5.68 -9.33
C GLU A 258 -22.87 5.95 -10.36
N ILE A 259 -23.04 7.01 -11.14
CA ILE A 259 -22.02 7.54 -12.04
C ILE A 259 -21.75 8.98 -11.65
N ASN A 260 -20.50 9.30 -11.33
CA ASN A 260 -20.11 10.62 -10.83
C ASN A 260 -18.84 11.19 -11.49
N THR A 261 -18.52 12.44 -11.17
CA THR A 261 -17.36 13.17 -11.72
C THR A 261 -16.19 13.31 -10.73
N VAL A 262 -16.10 12.46 -9.69
CA VAL A 262 -14.96 12.48 -8.76
C VAL A 262 -13.66 12.18 -9.52
N LYS A 263 -12.57 12.88 -9.16
CA LYS A 263 -11.23 12.62 -9.71
C LYS A 263 -10.42 11.81 -8.70
N HIS A 264 -9.82 10.72 -9.17
CA HIS A 264 -8.95 9.82 -8.40
C HIS A 264 -7.50 9.94 -8.86
#